data_AF-A0A9X2I1N7-F1
#
_entry.id   AF-A0A9X2I1N7-F1
#
_cell.length_a   1.000
_cell.length_b   1.000
_cell.length_c   1.000
_cell.angle_alpha   90.00
_cell.angle_beta   90.00
_cell.angle_gamma   90.00
#
_symmetry.space_group_name_H-M   'P 1'
#
loop_
_entity.id
_entity.type
_entity.pdbx_description
1 polymer ?
#
loop_
_entity_poly.entity_id
_entity_poly.type
_entity_poly.pdbx_seq_one_letter_code
_entity_poly.pdbx_strand_id
1 'polypeptide(L)'
;MNVRKLRLQRGWSQEQLAEMTDLSIRTIQRIERGQVPSLESRKALAAVFDIDLSEWQIEDDTVVRSDPQNQSAETPTDLEERAAIEYVRDLKAFYSNVCVYLAVIPFLFFINLTTSPGYIWAWWPALGWGVGLAIHGINAFEVFNLFGPKWERKQVEKRLGRKL
;
A
#
# COMPACT_ATOMS: atom_id res chain seq x y z
N MET A 1 15.00 -7.34 -6.30
CA MET A 1 15.22 -7.15 -7.74
C MET A 1 14.77 -8.39 -8.52
N ASN A 2 13.98 -8.25 -9.60
CA ASN A 2 13.48 -9.41 -10.38
C ASN A 2 14.41 -9.83 -11.54
N VAL A 3 15.04 -11.01 -11.43
CA VAL A 3 15.94 -11.60 -12.46
C VAL A 3 15.28 -11.70 -13.84
N ARG A 4 13.96 -11.96 -13.92
CA ARG A 4 13.22 -12.02 -15.17
C ARG A 4 13.22 -10.65 -15.88
N LYS A 5 13.10 -9.57 -15.13
CA LYS A 5 13.09 -8.20 -15.66
C LYS A 5 14.45 -7.85 -16.28
N LEU A 6 15.55 -8.14 -15.57
CA LEU A 6 16.90 -7.90 -16.06
C LEU A 6 17.22 -8.70 -17.33
N ARG A 7 16.78 -9.97 -17.37
CA ARG A 7 16.94 -10.84 -18.54
C ARG A 7 16.20 -10.28 -19.76
N LEU A 8 14.94 -9.85 -19.59
CA LEU A 8 14.12 -9.30 -20.67
C LEU A 8 14.64 -7.94 -21.16
N GLN A 9 15.15 -7.10 -20.26
CA GLN A 9 15.77 -5.81 -20.64
C GLN A 9 16.98 -5.98 -21.55
N ARG A 10 17.73 -7.07 -21.37
CA ARG A 10 18.89 -7.41 -22.21
C ARG A 10 18.55 -8.32 -23.40
N GLY A 11 17.28 -8.67 -23.59
CA GLY A 11 16.80 -9.48 -24.72
C GLY A 11 17.19 -10.96 -24.65
N TRP A 12 17.47 -11.50 -23.46
CA TRP A 12 17.99 -12.87 -23.30
C TRP A 12 16.86 -13.89 -23.07
N SER A 13 17.03 -15.11 -23.60
CA SER A 13 16.19 -16.26 -23.27
C SER A 13 16.65 -16.92 -21.95
N GLN A 14 15.81 -17.79 -21.36
CA GLN A 14 16.18 -18.50 -20.13
C GLN A 14 17.38 -19.42 -20.35
N GLU A 15 17.48 -20.00 -21.55
CA GLU A 15 18.57 -20.85 -22.03
C GLU A 15 19.87 -20.05 -22.15
N GLN A 16 19.83 -18.86 -22.75
CA GLN A 16 20.99 -17.99 -22.88
C GLN A 16 21.53 -17.54 -21.52
N LEU A 17 20.64 -17.18 -20.58
CA LEU A 17 21.06 -16.81 -19.22
C LEU A 17 21.66 -18.02 -18.47
N ALA A 18 21.07 -19.20 -18.63
CA ALA A 18 21.59 -20.44 -18.08
C ALA A 18 23.02 -20.73 -18.58
N GLU A 19 23.25 -20.55 -19.88
CA GLU A 19 24.56 -20.74 -20.51
C GLU A 19 25.60 -19.73 -20.00
N MET A 20 25.26 -18.44 -19.90
CA MET A 20 26.18 -17.40 -19.42
C MET A 20 26.55 -17.56 -17.94
N THR A 21 25.64 -18.07 -17.12
CA THR A 21 25.82 -18.21 -15.66
C THR A 21 26.32 -19.58 -15.24
N ASP A 22 26.47 -20.51 -16.19
CA ASP A 22 26.72 -21.93 -15.94
C ASP A 22 25.71 -22.54 -14.94
N LEU A 23 24.44 -22.15 -15.06
CA LEU A 23 23.34 -22.65 -14.23
C LEU A 23 22.36 -23.44 -15.08
N SER A 24 21.69 -24.43 -14.48
CA SER A 24 20.60 -25.10 -15.19
C SER A 24 19.43 -24.16 -15.48
N ILE A 25 18.75 -24.35 -16.60
CA ILE A 25 17.52 -23.61 -16.95
C ILE A 25 16.49 -23.73 -15.83
N ARG A 26 16.39 -24.89 -15.17
CA ARG A 26 15.51 -25.11 -14.01
C ARG A 26 15.87 -24.21 -12.83
N THR A 27 17.15 -23.95 -12.61
CA THR A 27 17.63 -23.02 -11.58
C THR A 27 17.20 -21.60 -11.92
N ILE A 28 17.37 -21.16 -13.17
CA ILE A 28 16.91 -19.84 -13.65
C ILE A 28 15.39 -19.71 -13.46
N GLN A 29 14.61 -20.69 -13.92
CA GLN A 29 13.15 -20.70 -13.74
C GLN A 29 12.72 -20.71 -12.28
N ARG A 30 13.47 -21.39 -11.40
CA ARG A 30 13.21 -21.41 -9.94
C ARG A 30 13.43 -20.01 -9.35
N ILE A 31 14.50 -19.33 -9.75
CA ILE A 31 14.83 -17.97 -9.32
C ILE A 31 13.82 -16.95 -9.86
N GLU A 32 13.42 -17.04 -11.13
CA GLU A 32 12.38 -16.17 -11.71
C GLU A 32 11.00 -16.34 -11.05
N ARG A 33 10.74 -17.49 -10.42
CA ARG A 33 9.54 -17.75 -9.61
C ARG A 33 9.64 -17.26 -8.16
N GLY A 34 10.73 -16.56 -7.80
CA GLY A 34 10.90 -15.93 -6.49
C GLY A 34 11.58 -16.81 -5.44
N GLN A 35 12.18 -17.93 -5.82
CA GLN A 35 12.96 -18.75 -4.88
C GLN A 35 14.37 -18.20 -4.72
N VAL A 36 14.90 -18.24 -3.49
CA VAL A 36 16.24 -17.73 -3.19
C VAL A 36 17.32 -18.62 -3.84
N PRO A 37 18.23 -18.07 -4.67
CA PRO A 37 19.39 -18.80 -5.19
C PRO A 37 20.45 -19.05 -4.11
N SER A 38 21.29 -20.06 -4.33
CA SER A 38 22.51 -20.24 -3.54
C SER A 38 23.45 -19.05 -3.74
N LEU A 39 24.42 -18.89 -2.82
CA LEU A 39 25.41 -17.82 -2.91
C LEU A 39 26.22 -17.90 -4.22
N GLU A 40 26.51 -19.11 -4.71
CA GLU A 40 27.20 -19.34 -5.98
C GLU A 40 26.35 -18.88 -7.17
N SER A 41 25.09 -19.30 -7.25
CA SER A 41 24.18 -18.83 -8.30
C SER A 41 23.99 -17.32 -8.28
N ARG A 42 24.00 -16.71 -7.09
CA ARG A 42 23.92 -15.25 -6.92
C ARG A 42 25.17 -14.55 -7.46
N LYS A 43 26.36 -15.06 -7.14
CA LYS A 43 27.63 -14.53 -7.66
C LYS A 43 27.72 -14.67 -9.18
N ALA A 44 27.31 -15.82 -9.72
CA ALA A 44 27.28 -16.05 -11.17
C ALA A 44 26.32 -15.08 -11.89
N LEU A 45 25.11 -14.90 -11.37
CA LEU A 45 24.14 -13.95 -11.92
C LEU A 45 24.63 -12.50 -11.78
N ALA A 46 25.24 -12.15 -10.64
CA ALA A 46 25.80 -10.82 -10.43
C ALA A 46 26.93 -10.50 -11.42
N ALA A 47 27.82 -11.47 -11.68
CA ALA A 47 28.89 -11.34 -12.66
C ALA A 47 28.36 -11.15 -14.09
N VAL A 48 27.33 -11.91 -14.49
CA VAL A 48 26.75 -11.81 -15.85
C VAL A 48 25.94 -10.51 -16.04
N PHE A 49 25.29 -10.03 -14.99
CA PHE A 49 24.52 -8.80 -15.04
C PHE A 49 25.34 -7.54 -14.75
N ASP A 50 26.63 -7.67 -14.41
CA ASP A 50 27.52 -6.58 -14.00
C ASP A 50 26.91 -5.73 -12.88
N ILE A 51 26.39 -6.40 -11.85
CA ILE A 51 25.73 -5.80 -10.69
C ILE A 51 26.48 -6.15 -9.40
N ASP A 52 26.50 -5.24 -8.44
CA ASP A 52 27.04 -5.51 -7.12
C ASP A 52 26.08 -6.44 -6.34
N LEU A 53 26.62 -7.47 -5.67
CA LEU A 53 25.87 -8.43 -4.87
C LEU A 53 25.04 -7.78 -3.74
N SER A 54 25.41 -6.56 -3.34
CA SER A 54 24.71 -5.74 -2.35
C SER A 54 23.29 -5.36 -2.80
N GLU A 55 23.04 -5.28 -4.11
CA GLU A 55 21.74 -4.92 -4.68
C GLU A 55 20.74 -6.11 -4.69
N TRP A 56 21.23 -7.34 -4.49
CA TRP A 56 20.37 -8.52 -4.51
C TRP A 56 19.44 -8.60 -3.29
N GLN A 57 19.84 -8.02 -2.16
CA GLN A 57 19.11 -8.15 -0.89
C GLN A 57 17.89 -7.23 -0.74
N ILE A 58 17.48 -6.52 -1.79
CA ILE A 58 16.35 -5.59 -1.70
C ILE A 58 15.33 -5.92 -2.81
N GLU A 59 14.43 -6.85 -2.50
CA GLU A 59 12.98 -6.84 -2.79
C GLU A 59 12.41 -8.03 -2.02
N ASP A 60 12.48 -7.96 -0.69
CA ASP A 60 11.54 -8.65 0.20
C ASP A 60 10.90 -7.62 1.16
N ASP A 61 10.99 -6.32 0.85
CA ASP A 61 10.41 -5.21 1.64
C ASP A 61 8.99 -4.82 1.22
N THR A 62 8.33 -5.63 0.37
CA THR A 62 6.87 -5.52 0.14
C THR A 62 6.07 -6.69 0.69
N VAL A 63 6.69 -7.57 1.48
CA VAL A 63 5.97 -8.51 2.33
C VAL A 63 6.57 -8.45 3.72
N VAL A 64 5.83 -7.81 4.62
CA VAL A 64 5.90 -7.91 6.08
C VAL A 64 6.43 -9.29 6.49
N ARG A 65 7.74 -9.41 6.73
CA ARG A 65 8.28 -10.42 7.63
C ARG A 65 8.25 -9.81 9.02
N SER A 66 7.15 -10.10 9.71
CA SER A 66 7.16 -10.22 11.16
C SER A 66 8.22 -11.26 11.53
N ASP A 67 9.42 -10.80 11.86
CA ASP A 67 10.44 -11.59 12.52
C ASP A 67 9.94 -11.92 13.94
N PRO A 68 9.72 -13.21 14.30
CA PRO A 68 9.20 -13.55 15.63
C PRO A 68 10.21 -13.34 16.78
N GLN A 69 11.45 -12.91 16.49
CA GLN A 69 12.53 -12.89 17.48
C GLN A 69 13.20 -11.54 17.75
N ASN A 70 12.69 -10.44 17.20
CA ASN A 70 13.08 -9.10 17.63
C ASN A 70 11.92 -8.38 18.32
N GLN A 71 11.62 -8.78 19.57
CA GLN A 71 10.88 -7.92 20.50
C GLN A 71 11.81 -6.78 20.96
N SER A 72 12.22 -5.91 20.05
CA SER A 72 12.66 -4.57 20.43
C SER A 72 11.38 -3.78 20.66
N ALA A 73 11.21 -3.30 21.89
CA ALA A 73 10.17 -2.34 22.22
C ALA A 73 10.11 -1.26 21.13
N GLU A 74 8.92 -1.08 20.54
CA GLU A 74 8.64 -0.03 19.56
C GLU A 74 9.22 1.28 20.10
N THR A 75 10.16 1.89 19.36
CA THR A 75 10.68 3.18 19.81
C THR A 75 9.56 4.21 19.71
N PRO A 76 9.41 5.15 20.67
CA PRO A 76 8.32 6.14 20.65
C PRO A 76 8.23 6.91 19.33
N THR A 77 9.37 7.10 18.66
CA THR A 77 9.51 7.74 17.35
C THR A 77 8.81 6.96 16.23
N ASP A 78 8.88 5.64 16.22
CA ASP A 78 8.27 4.81 15.16
C ASP A 78 6.72 4.87 15.21
N LEU A 79 6.15 5.01 16.40
CA LEU A 79 4.69 5.14 16.59
C LEU A 79 4.18 6.51 16.12
N GLU A 80 4.91 7.57 16.46
CA GLU A 80 4.58 8.94 16.04
C GLU A 80 4.69 9.10 14.52
N GLU A 81 5.73 8.55 13.90
CA GLU A 81 5.90 8.56 12.44
C GLU A 81 4.76 7.83 11.73
N ARG A 82 4.35 6.66 12.22
CA ARG A 82 3.23 5.90 11.65
C ARG A 82 1.92 6.67 11.76
N ALA A 83 1.63 7.28 12.91
CA ALA A 83 0.43 8.09 13.09
C ALA A 83 0.42 9.31 12.16
N ALA A 84 1.57 9.98 11.98
CA ALA A 84 1.70 11.10 11.05
C ALA A 84 1.49 10.68 9.58
N ILE A 85 2.04 9.53 9.18
CA ILE A 85 1.85 8.98 7.83
C ILE A 85 0.39 8.60 7.59
N GLU A 86 -0.26 7.97 8.56
CA GLU A 86 -1.67 7.59 8.49
C GLU A 86 -2.57 8.82 8.37
N TYR A 87 -2.31 9.86 9.17
CA TYR A 87 -3.01 11.15 9.07
C TYR A 87 -2.91 11.77 7.66
N VAL A 88 -1.70 11.82 7.08
CA VAL A 88 -1.50 12.37 5.72
C VAL A 88 -2.21 11.52 4.67
N ARG A 89 -2.21 10.20 4.83
CA ARG A 89 -2.91 9.27 3.93
C ARG A 89 -4.42 9.53 3.94
N ASP A 90 -5.01 9.66 5.12
CA ASP A 90 -6.45 9.88 5.29
C ASP A 90 -6.85 11.26 4.77
N LEU A 91 -6.01 12.28 4.98
CA LEU A 91 -6.20 13.60 4.41
C LEU A 91 -6.20 13.57 2.87
N LYS A 92 -5.24 12.87 2.27
CA LYS A 92 -5.17 12.70 0.81
C LYS A 92 -6.39 11.95 0.26
N ALA A 93 -6.83 10.90 0.95
CA ALA A 93 -8.04 10.15 0.59
C ALA A 93 -9.28 11.03 0.63
N PHE A 94 -9.43 11.86 1.67
CA PHE A 94 -10.52 12.81 1.79
C PHE A 94 -10.52 13.82 0.63
N TYR A 95 -9.40 14.50 0.36
CA TYR A 95 -9.32 15.48 -0.73
C TYR A 95 -9.59 14.86 -2.11
N SER A 96 -9.14 13.63 -2.33
CA SER A 96 -9.45 12.90 -3.57
C SER A 96 -10.96 12.72 -3.74
N ASN A 97 -11.66 12.27 -2.71
CA ASN A 97 -13.11 12.11 -2.74
C ASN A 97 -13.86 13.44 -2.89
N VAL A 98 -13.40 14.51 -2.24
CA VAL A 98 -13.97 15.87 -2.41
C VAL A 98 -13.84 16.33 -3.86
N CYS A 99 -12.67 16.15 -4.47
CA CYS A 99 -12.42 16.54 -5.86
C CYS A 99 -13.36 15.80 -6.82
N VAL A 100 -13.49 14.48 -6.66
CA VAL A 100 -14.43 13.68 -7.46
C VAL A 100 -15.87 14.13 -7.25
N TYR A 101 -16.28 14.38 -6.00
CA TYR A 101 -17.62 14.84 -5.68
C TYR A 101 -17.93 16.20 -6.34
N LEU A 102 -17.00 17.15 -6.27
CA LEU A 102 -17.14 18.48 -6.90
C LEU A 102 -17.15 18.43 -8.42
N ALA A 103 -16.58 17.39 -9.04
CA ALA A 103 -16.67 17.19 -10.49
C ALA A 103 -17.98 16.52 -10.90
N VAL A 104 -18.36 15.44 -10.20
CA VAL A 104 -19.52 14.60 -10.55
C VAL A 104 -20.84 15.30 -10.27
N ILE A 105 -20.99 15.96 -9.11
CA ILE A 105 -22.28 16.55 -8.73
C ILE A 105 -22.73 17.64 -9.71
N PRO A 106 -21.92 18.66 -10.06
CA PRO A 106 -22.33 19.65 -11.06
C PRO A 106 -22.65 19.03 -12.43
N PHE A 107 -21.91 17.99 -12.82
CA PHE A 107 -22.17 17.26 -14.06
C PHE A 107 -23.53 16.54 -14.03
N LEU A 108 -23.90 15.90 -12.93
CA LEU A 108 -25.22 15.28 -12.77
C LEU A 108 -26.34 16.33 -12.74
N PHE A 109 -26.13 17.47 -12.09
CA PHE A 109 -27.07 18.59 -12.11
C PHE A 109 -27.26 19.12 -13.54
N PHE A 110 -26.18 19.25 -14.31
CA PHE A 110 -26.25 19.65 -15.72
C PHE A 110 -27.11 18.67 -16.53
N ILE A 111 -26.85 17.36 -16.44
CA ILE A 111 -27.65 16.32 -17.13
C ILE A 111 -29.11 16.37 -16.70
N ASN A 112 -29.36 16.54 -15.40
CA ASN A 112 -30.70 16.58 -14.86
C ASN A 112 -31.48 17.78 -15.41
N LEU A 113 -30.89 18.98 -15.42
CA LEU A 113 -31.52 20.18 -15.95
C LEU A 113 -31.82 20.09 -17.45
N THR A 114 -30.98 19.39 -18.22
CA THR A 114 -31.22 19.19 -19.66
C THR A 114 -32.23 18.09 -19.97
N THR A 115 -32.28 17.04 -19.15
CA THR A 115 -33.08 15.83 -19.47
C THR A 115 -34.42 15.80 -18.75
N SER A 116 -34.50 16.36 -17.55
CA SER A 116 -35.68 16.26 -16.69
C SER A 116 -35.82 17.49 -15.78
N PRO A 117 -36.03 18.70 -16.37
CA PRO A 117 -36.09 19.95 -15.59
C PRO A 117 -37.25 20.00 -14.58
N GLY A 118 -38.32 19.22 -14.81
CA GLY A 118 -39.45 19.14 -13.88
C GLY A 118 -39.19 18.30 -12.62
N TYR A 119 -38.09 17.54 -12.56
CA TYR A 119 -37.74 16.71 -11.41
C TYR A 119 -36.23 16.58 -11.22
N ILE A 120 -35.72 17.20 -10.16
CA ILE A 120 -34.27 17.24 -9.88
C ILE A 120 -33.84 15.98 -9.11
N TRP A 121 -33.68 14.86 -9.82
CA TRP A 121 -33.19 13.61 -9.24
C TRP A 121 -31.74 13.69 -8.75
N ALA A 122 -30.95 14.66 -9.24
CA ALA A 122 -29.54 14.84 -8.85
C ALA A 122 -29.34 15.14 -7.35
N TRP A 123 -30.38 15.60 -6.65
CA TRP A 123 -30.35 15.77 -5.19
C TRP A 123 -30.14 14.44 -4.44
N TRP A 124 -30.63 13.32 -4.97
CA TRP A 124 -30.49 12.03 -4.27
C TRP A 124 -29.03 11.54 -4.22
N PRO A 125 -28.28 11.48 -5.34
CA PRO A 125 -26.85 11.21 -5.29
C PRO A 125 -26.07 12.27 -4.50
N ALA A 126 -26.38 13.56 -4.66
CA ALA A 126 -25.69 14.62 -3.95
C ALA A 126 -25.83 14.48 -2.43
N LEU A 127 -27.05 14.31 -1.92
CA LEU A 127 -27.28 14.16 -0.49
C LEU A 127 -26.74 12.83 0.04
N GLY A 128 -27.02 11.71 -0.64
CA GLY A 128 -26.57 10.39 -0.21
C GLY A 128 -25.05 10.28 -0.13
N TRP A 129 -24.35 10.77 -1.17
CA TRP A 129 -22.90 10.71 -1.22
C TRP A 129 -22.24 11.81 -0.38
N GLY A 130 -22.88 12.99 -0.30
CA GLY A 130 -22.43 14.11 0.52
C GLY A 130 -22.41 13.81 2.01
N VAL A 131 -23.36 13.02 2.53
CA VAL A 131 -23.35 12.55 3.93
C VAL A 131 -22.12 11.67 4.21
N GLY A 132 -21.81 10.73 3.32
CA GLY A 132 -20.61 9.88 3.45
C GLY A 132 -19.31 10.70 3.42
N LEU A 133 -19.24 11.69 2.53
CA LEU A 133 -18.10 12.63 2.46
C LEU A 133 -17.95 13.45 3.74
N ALA A 134 -19.07 13.91 4.31
CA ALA A 134 -19.07 14.65 5.57
C ALA A 134 -18.57 13.78 6.74
N ILE A 135 -19.04 12.52 6.84
CA ILE A 135 -18.56 11.57 7.87
C ILE A 135 -17.06 11.31 7.71
N HIS A 136 -16.59 11.09 6.48
CA HIS A 136 -15.17 10.87 6.22
C HIS A 136 -14.32 12.09 6.58
N GLY A 137 -14.81 13.31 6.30
CA GLY A 137 -14.16 14.55 6.71
C GLY A 137 -14.08 14.72 8.22
N ILE A 138 -15.17 14.43 8.95
CA ILE A 138 -15.18 14.49 10.43
C ILE A 138 -14.13 13.54 11.03
N ASN A 139 -13.93 12.36 10.42
CA ASN A 139 -12.91 11.41 10.84
C ASN A 139 -11.48 11.86 10.46
N ALA A 140 -11.26 12.30 9.22
CA ALA A 140 -9.94 12.70 8.72
C ALA A 140 -9.36 13.93 9.46
N PHE A 141 -10.21 14.83 9.94
CA PHE A 141 -9.80 15.99 10.74
C PHE A 141 -9.85 15.73 12.26
N GLU A 142 -10.11 14.48 12.67
CA GLU A 142 -10.21 14.05 14.08
C GLU A 142 -11.15 14.90 14.95
N VAL A 143 -12.08 15.66 14.35
CA VAL A 143 -12.95 16.64 15.04
C VAL A 143 -13.85 15.94 16.06
N PHE A 144 -14.30 14.72 15.74
CA PHE A 144 -15.01 13.82 16.66
C PHE A 144 -14.38 12.44 16.63
N ASN A 145 -13.33 12.22 17.42
CA ASN A 145 -12.86 10.87 17.70
C ASN A 145 -13.74 10.22 18.79
N LEU A 146 -15.01 9.91 18.44
CA LEU A 146 -16.00 9.31 19.36
C LEU A 146 -15.50 8.01 20.02
N PHE A 147 -14.63 7.29 19.32
CA PHE A 147 -13.98 6.06 19.75
C PHE A 147 -12.46 6.21 19.85
N GLY A 148 -11.98 7.39 20.23
CA GLY A 148 -10.54 7.64 20.33
C GLY A 148 -9.83 6.80 21.41
N PRO A 149 -8.50 6.88 21.49
CA PRO A 149 -7.67 6.04 22.37
C PRO A 149 -8.09 6.08 23.84
N LYS A 150 -8.64 7.22 24.30
CA LYS A 150 -9.19 7.38 25.65
C LYS A 150 -10.44 6.53 25.89
N TRP A 151 -11.34 6.46 24.92
CA TRP A 151 -12.54 5.63 25.01
C TRP A 151 -12.17 4.15 24.97
N GLU A 152 -11.26 3.77 24.07
CA GLU A 152 -10.77 2.39 23.97
C GLU A 152 -10.09 1.95 25.27
N ARG A 153 -9.16 2.76 25.79
CA ARG A 153 -8.48 2.49 27.07
C ARG A 153 -9.49 2.31 28.20
N LYS A 154 -10.54 3.15 28.26
CA LYS A 154 -11.62 3.04 29.26
C LYS A 154 -12.43 1.74 29.12
N GLN A 155 -12.70 1.26 27.90
CA GLN A 155 -13.38 -0.03 27.71
C GLN A 155 -12.49 -1.21 28.09
N VAL A 156 -11.19 -1.13 27.79
CA VAL A 156 -10.19 -2.17 28.12
C VAL A 156 -10.01 -2.27 29.63
N GLU A 157 -9.84 -1.13 30.33
CA GLU A 157 -9.77 -1.09 31.80
C GLU A 157 -11.03 -1.66 32.45
N LYS A 158 -12.22 -1.36 31.89
CA LYS A 158 -13.50 -1.90 32.38
C LYS A 158 -13.58 -3.43 32.23
N ARG A 159 -13.02 -4.00 31.15
CA ARG A 159 -12.97 -5.46 30.91
C ARG A 159 -11.93 -6.15 31.78
N LEU A 160 -10.77 -5.53 31.99
CA LEU A 160 -9.65 -6.10 32.77
C LEU A 160 -9.79 -5.89 34.28
N GLY A 161 -10.64 -4.97 34.73
CA GLY A 161 -10.82 -4.67 36.15
C GLY A 161 -9.61 -3.98 36.80
N ARG A 162 -8.65 -3.51 36.01
CA ARG A 162 -7.46 -2.76 36.47
C ARG A 162 -7.12 -1.65 35.49
N LYS A 163 -6.47 -0.60 35.99
CA LYS A 163 -5.95 0.52 35.18
C LYS A 163 -4.70 0.09 34.42
N LEU A 164 -4.55 0.61 33.19
CA LEU A 164 -3.38 0.41 32.33
C LEU A 164 -2.41 1.58 32.46
#